data_AF-A0A336MXG7-F1
#
_entry.id   AF-A0A336MXG7-F1
#
_cell.length_a   1.000
_cell.length_b   1.000
_cell.length_c   1.000
_cell.angle_alpha   90.00
_cell.angle_beta   90.00
_cell.angle_gamma   90.00
#
_symmetry.space_group_name_H-M   'P 1'
#
loop_
_entity.id
_entity.type
_entity.pdbx_description
1 polymer ?
#
loop_
_entity_poly.entity_id
_entity_poly.type
_entity_poly.pdbx_seq_one_letter_code
_entity_poly.pdbx_strand_id
1 'polypeptide(L)'
;MEHHELNECDERPTDCKYSRIGCQWRGPIHEVTEHEQVCAHPKKTGAEVMAALQDRDAKYREEKKLFLSLVDLLSYEKIIFNDLQLKPYRTDEYVHKLYYETSKFSAFNHQWVVKATINNSQRDVHEANERQIAYQLILKTKTTCPLAIHYFVLKGPFSDMKVNTKIYKHDFSDAENESKSSLLPLPDTAECNRHLASKAINFRLIMFLASK
;
A
#
# COMPACT_ATOMS: atom_id res chain seq x y z
N MET A 1 32.22 6.58 -1.81
CA MET A 1 30.89 6.32 -2.39
C MET A 1 29.95 7.48 -2.05
N GLU A 2 29.73 7.80 -0.77
CA GLU A 2 28.90 8.95 -0.36
C GLU A 2 29.34 10.32 -0.92
N HIS A 3 30.63 10.67 -0.95
CA HIS A 3 31.10 11.94 -1.53
C HIS A 3 30.76 12.08 -3.02
N HIS A 4 30.91 10.98 -3.77
CA HIS A 4 30.61 10.95 -5.19
C HIS A 4 29.11 11.11 -5.43
N GLU A 5 28.28 10.34 -4.71
CA GLU A 5 26.81 10.42 -4.79
C GLU A 5 26.27 11.79 -4.39
N LEU A 6 26.92 12.47 -3.44
CA LEU A 6 26.51 13.78 -2.97
C LEU A 6 27.02 14.93 -3.84
N ASN A 7 28.24 14.86 -4.39
CA ASN A 7 28.89 16.05 -4.97
C ASN A 7 29.40 15.89 -6.41
N GLU A 8 29.61 14.67 -6.91
CA GLU A 8 30.33 14.42 -8.18
C GLU A 8 29.50 13.62 -9.20
N CYS A 9 28.34 13.11 -8.82
CA CYS A 9 27.48 12.33 -9.70
C CYS A 9 26.69 13.26 -10.64
N ASP A 10 27.04 13.24 -11.92
CA ASP A 10 26.33 14.01 -12.96
C ASP A 10 24.87 13.58 -13.16
N GLU A 11 24.56 12.33 -12.80
CA GLU A 11 23.21 11.75 -12.82
C GLU A 11 22.43 11.99 -11.52
N ARG A 12 22.96 12.79 -10.59
CA ARG A 12 22.32 13.06 -9.29
C ARG A 12 20.94 13.69 -9.49
N PRO A 13 19.85 13.04 -9.02
CA PRO A 13 18.50 13.59 -9.13
C PRO A 13 18.36 14.86 -8.28
N THR A 14 18.13 15.99 -8.93
CA THR A 14 18.01 17.32 -8.34
C THR A 14 16.67 17.95 -8.70
N ASP A 15 16.08 18.69 -7.78
CA ASP A 15 14.83 19.42 -8.01
C ASP A 15 15.12 20.81 -8.60
N CYS A 16 14.19 21.30 -9.43
CA CYS A 16 14.22 22.69 -9.92
C CYS A 16 14.18 23.69 -8.75
N LYS A 17 14.90 24.82 -8.80
CA LYS A 17 14.83 25.85 -7.74
C LYS A 17 13.42 26.37 -7.47
N TYR A 18 12.54 26.33 -8.48
CA TYR A 18 11.14 26.72 -8.37
C TYR A 18 10.23 25.60 -7.83
N SER A 19 10.78 24.46 -7.38
CA SER A 19 10.05 23.41 -6.66
C SER A 19 9.33 23.94 -5.43
N ARG A 20 9.92 24.97 -4.79
CA ARG A 20 9.32 25.67 -3.65
C ARG A 20 7.97 26.30 -3.96
N ILE A 21 7.71 26.67 -5.22
CA ILE A 21 6.46 27.29 -5.70
C ILE A 21 5.64 26.35 -6.61
N GLY A 22 5.91 25.04 -6.57
CA GLY A 22 5.08 24.02 -7.20
C GLY A 22 5.66 23.36 -8.45
N CYS A 23 6.90 23.66 -8.85
CA CYS A 23 7.54 22.93 -9.95
C CYS A 23 7.83 21.48 -9.54
N GLN A 24 7.31 20.50 -10.29
CA GLN A 24 7.51 19.07 -10.02
C GLN A 24 8.69 18.47 -10.80
N TRP A 25 9.47 19.30 -11.50
CA TRP A 25 10.62 18.80 -12.26
C TRP A 25 11.70 18.30 -11.31
N ARG A 26 12.11 17.05 -11.55
CA ARG A 26 13.22 16.37 -10.90
C ARG A 26 13.97 15.59 -11.96
N GLY A 27 15.24 15.91 -12.15
CA GLY A 27 16.08 15.33 -13.19
C GLY A 27 17.56 15.36 -12.82
N PRO A 28 18.45 14.92 -13.73
CA PRO A 28 19.89 15.02 -13.52
C PRO A 28 20.34 16.46 -13.27
N ILE A 29 21.37 16.65 -12.45
CA ILE A 29 21.84 18.00 -12.10
C ILE A 29 22.29 18.80 -13.33
N HIS A 30 22.85 18.16 -14.35
CA HIS A 30 23.33 18.85 -15.54
C HIS A 30 22.18 19.44 -16.40
N GLU A 31 20.97 18.88 -16.30
CA GLU A 31 19.78 19.37 -17.03
C GLU A 31 19.03 20.48 -16.27
N VAL A 32 19.33 20.71 -14.97
CA VAL A 32 18.56 21.64 -14.13
C VAL A 32 18.59 23.07 -14.68
N THR A 33 19.76 23.49 -15.18
CA THR A 33 19.94 24.86 -15.68
C THR A 33 19.13 25.09 -16.94
N GLU A 34 19.09 24.11 -17.84
CA GLU A 34 18.28 24.16 -19.05
C GLU A 34 16.79 24.22 -18.71
N HIS A 35 16.32 23.34 -17.80
CA HIS A 35 14.94 23.37 -17.33
C HIS A 35 14.58 24.72 -16.68
N GLU A 36 15.44 25.27 -15.83
CA GLU A 36 15.16 26.51 -15.10
C GLU A 36 14.98 27.73 -16.01
N GLN A 37 15.63 27.75 -17.18
CA GLN A 37 15.46 28.80 -18.19
C GLN A 37 14.08 28.74 -18.86
N VAL A 38 13.54 27.54 -19.06
CA VAL A 38 12.24 27.32 -19.71
C VAL A 38 11.10 27.07 -18.71
N CYS A 39 11.40 27.12 -17.40
CA CYS A 39 10.41 26.83 -16.37
C CYS A 39 9.26 27.85 -16.42
N ALA A 40 8.03 27.35 -16.47
CA ALA A 40 6.84 28.20 -16.50
C ALA A 40 6.45 28.75 -15.11
N HIS A 41 6.91 28.11 -14.02
CA HIS A 41 6.51 28.45 -12.65
C HIS A 41 6.79 29.89 -12.19
N PRO A 42 7.91 30.54 -12.58
CA PRO A 42 8.15 31.94 -12.28
C PRO A 42 7.14 32.90 -12.92
N LYS A 43 6.50 32.48 -14.01
CA LYS A 43 5.51 33.26 -14.76
C LYS A 43 4.07 32.93 -14.37
N LYS A 44 3.86 31.95 -13.49
CA LYS A 44 2.53 31.61 -12.98
C LYS A 44 2.03 32.71 -12.06
N THR A 45 0.72 32.89 -12.07
CA THR A 45 0.04 33.83 -11.17
C THR A 45 0.12 33.34 -9.72
N GLY A 46 -0.03 34.25 -8.77
CA GLY A 46 -0.10 33.90 -7.34
C GLY A 46 -1.20 32.87 -7.05
N ALA A 47 -2.35 32.95 -7.75
CA ALA A 47 -3.44 31.99 -7.61
C ALA A 47 -3.03 30.56 -8.01
N GLU A 48 -2.34 30.40 -9.13
CA GLU A 48 -1.86 29.09 -9.61
C GLU A 48 -0.77 28.50 -8.70
N VAL A 49 0.12 29.35 -8.18
CA VAL A 49 1.14 28.93 -7.20
C VAL A 49 0.47 28.48 -5.90
N MET A 50 -0.50 29.25 -5.39
CA MET A 50 -1.22 28.90 -4.16
C MET A 50 -1.98 27.58 -4.30
N ALA A 51 -2.62 27.33 -5.45
CA ALA A 51 -3.30 26.05 -5.71
C ALA A 51 -2.30 24.87 -5.66
N ALA A 52 -1.16 24.99 -6.35
CA ALA A 52 -0.13 23.94 -6.35
C ALA A 52 0.46 23.69 -4.96
N LEU A 53 0.62 24.74 -4.13
CA LEU A 53 1.09 24.62 -2.75
C LEU A 53 0.05 23.96 -1.85
N GLN A 54 -1.23 24.30 -1.99
CA GLN A 54 -2.31 23.68 -1.22
C GLN A 54 -2.42 22.18 -1.47
N ASP A 55 -2.28 21.75 -2.72
CA ASP A 55 -2.26 20.33 -3.08
C ASP A 55 -1.07 19.60 -2.44
N ARG A 56 0.12 20.23 -2.46
CA ARG A 56 1.32 19.68 -1.83
C ARG A 56 1.16 19.58 -0.31
N ASP A 57 0.66 20.63 0.33
CA ASP A 57 0.45 20.66 1.77
C ASP A 57 -0.62 19.64 2.20
N ALA A 58 -1.66 19.44 1.39
CA ALA A 58 -2.66 18.41 1.61
C ALA A 58 -2.02 17.00 1.58
N LYS A 59 -1.21 16.71 0.54
CA LYS A 59 -0.48 15.44 0.43
C LYS A 59 0.46 15.22 1.61
N TYR A 60 1.25 16.23 1.97
CA TYR A 60 2.17 16.17 3.11
C TYR A 60 1.43 15.93 4.44
N ARG A 61 0.26 16.55 4.62
CA ARG A 61 -0.58 16.35 5.82
C ARG A 61 -1.07 14.91 5.93
N GLU A 62 -1.49 14.30 4.82
CA GLU A 62 -1.92 12.90 4.80
C GLU A 62 -0.77 11.93 5.08
N GLU A 63 0.41 12.16 4.48
CA GLU A 63 1.61 11.36 4.75
C GLU A 63 2.05 11.48 6.22
N LYS A 64 2.07 12.70 6.76
CA LYS A 64 2.38 12.96 8.17
C LYS A 64 1.37 12.27 9.10
N LYS A 65 0.08 12.31 8.77
CA LYS A 65 -0.96 11.63 9.53
C LYS A 65 -0.75 10.12 9.54
N LEU A 66 -0.46 9.50 8.38
CA LEU A 66 -0.14 8.08 8.30
C LEU A 66 1.08 7.73 9.15
N PHE A 67 2.15 8.51 9.05
CA PHE A 67 3.37 8.31 9.82
C PHE A 67 3.11 8.37 11.34
N LEU A 68 2.41 9.41 11.80
CA LEU A 68 2.07 9.56 13.23
C LEU A 68 1.18 8.41 13.72
N SER A 69 0.21 7.98 12.91
CA SER A 69 -0.62 6.81 13.23
C SER A 69 0.20 5.52 13.33
N LEU A 70 1.21 5.31 12.47
CA LEU A 70 2.10 4.15 12.57
C LEU A 70 2.92 4.19 13.86
N VAL A 71 3.45 5.37 14.22
CA VAL A 71 4.21 5.55 15.46
C VAL A 71 3.34 5.28 16.69
N ASP A 72 2.09 5.75 16.68
CA ASP A 72 1.12 5.47 17.75
C ASP A 72 0.85 3.96 17.88
N LEU A 73 0.59 3.26 16.76
CA LEU A 73 0.38 1.81 16.76
C LEU A 73 1.59 1.04 17.30
N LEU A 74 2.82 1.49 17.03
CA LEU A 74 4.03 0.89 17.59
C LEU A 74 4.14 1.02 19.10
N SER A 75 3.34 1.90 19.73
CA SER A 75 3.25 2.02 21.19
C SER A 75 2.34 0.97 21.83
N TYR A 76 1.66 0.13 21.04
CA TYR A 76 0.79 -0.92 21.57
C TYR A 76 1.63 -2.09 22.10
N GLU A 77 1.17 -2.69 23.20
CA GLU A 77 1.85 -3.84 23.80
C GLU A 77 1.83 -5.08 22.88
N LYS A 78 0.72 -5.29 22.18
CA LYS A 78 0.45 -6.51 21.41
C LYS A 78 0.58 -6.25 19.92
N ILE A 79 1.76 -6.53 19.39
CA ILE A 79 2.11 -6.40 17.97
C ILE A 79 2.59 -7.76 17.44
N ILE A 80 2.08 -8.18 16.29
CA ILE A 80 2.49 -9.43 15.64
C ILE A 80 2.85 -9.15 14.18
N PHE A 81 3.94 -9.77 13.72
CA PHE A 81 4.42 -9.72 12.36
C PHE A 81 4.36 -11.13 11.78
N ASN A 82 3.65 -11.31 10.66
CA ASN A 82 3.58 -12.58 9.97
C ASN A 82 3.98 -12.41 8.51
N ASP A 83 4.98 -13.17 8.07
CA ASP A 83 5.29 -13.33 6.66
C ASP A 83 4.38 -14.41 6.08
N LEU A 84 3.47 -14.00 5.21
CA LEU A 84 2.39 -14.84 4.70
C LEU A 84 2.51 -15.01 3.19
N GLN A 85 1.93 -16.10 2.72
CA GLN A 85 1.89 -16.46 1.31
C GLN A 85 0.45 -16.76 0.89
N LEU A 86 -0.09 -15.95 -0.02
CA LEU A 86 -1.36 -16.19 -0.68
C LEU A 86 -1.16 -17.21 -1.79
N LYS A 87 -1.80 -18.36 -1.68
CA LYS A 87 -1.79 -19.43 -2.68
C LYS A 87 -3.13 -19.48 -3.40
N PRO A 88 -3.14 -19.66 -4.73
CA PRO A 88 -4.38 -19.79 -5.48
C PRO A 88 -5.09 -21.10 -5.11
N TYR A 89 -6.40 -21.05 -5.00
CA TYR A 89 -7.26 -22.23 -4.92
C TYR A 89 -8.48 -22.05 -5.83
N ARG A 90 -9.03 -23.17 -6.30
CA ARG A 90 -10.23 -23.18 -7.15
C ARG A 90 -11.42 -23.65 -6.33
N THR A 91 -12.57 -23.03 -6.56
CA THR A 91 -13.86 -23.53 -6.09
C THR A 91 -14.53 -24.31 -7.23
N ASP A 92 -15.37 -25.28 -6.88
CA ASP A 92 -16.14 -26.10 -7.84
C ASP A 92 -17.32 -25.34 -8.49
N GLU A 93 -17.25 -24.00 -8.51
CA GLU A 93 -18.28 -23.16 -9.12
C GLU A 93 -18.22 -23.22 -10.65
N TYR A 94 -19.39 -23.14 -11.30
CA TYR A 94 -19.56 -23.13 -12.76
C TYR A 94 -18.78 -22.00 -13.46
N VAL A 95 -18.43 -20.94 -12.74
CA VAL A 95 -17.51 -19.89 -13.17
C VAL A 95 -16.28 -19.95 -12.29
N HIS A 96 -15.13 -20.31 -12.86
CA HIS A 96 -13.86 -20.36 -12.14
C HIS A 96 -13.42 -18.96 -11.69
N LYS A 97 -13.85 -18.57 -10.50
CA LYS A 97 -13.30 -17.40 -9.80
C LYS A 97 -11.95 -17.79 -9.21
N LEU A 98 -10.94 -16.95 -9.46
CA LEU A 98 -9.61 -17.17 -8.92
C LEU A 98 -9.55 -16.57 -7.51
N TYR A 99 -9.49 -17.46 -6.52
CA TYR A 99 -9.36 -17.10 -5.11
C TYR A 99 -7.94 -17.37 -4.63
N TYR A 100 -7.50 -16.58 -3.66
CA TYR A 100 -6.25 -16.81 -2.96
C TYR A 100 -6.50 -16.90 -1.46
N GLU A 101 -5.78 -17.78 -0.79
CA GLU A 101 -5.85 -17.92 0.66
C GLU A 101 -4.45 -18.18 1.23
N THR A 102 -4.20 -17.69 2.44
CA THR A 102 -3.02 -18.06 3.22
C THR A 102 -3.27 -19.34 3.99
N SER A 103 -2.21 -20.07 4.34
CA SER A 103 -2.33 -21.05 5.44
C SER A 103 -2.82 -20.35 6.72
N LYS A 104 -3.47 -21.11 7.61
CA LYS A 104 -3.84 -20.62 8.94
C LYS A 104 -2.57 -20.17 9.68
N PHE A 105 -2.65 -19.02 10.32
CA PHE A 105 -1.57 -18.50 11.14
C PHE A 105 -2.09 -18.08 12.51
N SER A 106 -1.19 -18.02 13.48
CA SER A 106 -1.53 -17.69 14.87
C SER A 106 -1.16 -16.24 15.17
N ALA A 107 -2.08 -15.48 15.76
CA ALA A 107 -1.82 -14.15 16.30
C ALA A 107 -2.77 -13.88 17.47
N PHE A 108 -2.28 -13.26 18.54
CA PHE A 108 -3.08 -12.91 19.73
C PHE A 108 -3.85 -14.10 20.33
N ASN A 109 -3.26 -15.30 20.34
CA ASN A 109 -3.90 -16.55 20.79
C ASN A 109 -5.12 -17.00 19.97
N HIS A 110 -5.26 -16.49 18.75
CA HIS A 110 -6.32 -16.82 17.82
C HIS A 110 -5.77 -17.34 16.49
N GLN A 111 -6.58 -18.10 15.76
CA GLN A 111 -6.24 -18.55 14.41
C GLN A 111 -6.86 -17.61 13.38
N TRP A 112 -6.07 -17.24 12.39
CA TRP A 112 -6.42 -16.28 11.36
C TRP A 112 -6.11 -16.82 9.97
N VAL A 113 -6.80 -16.27 8.98
CA VAL A 113 -6.55 -16.51 7.56
C VAL A 113 -6.73 -15.19 6.81
N VAL A 114 -5.90 -14.96 5.79
CA VAL A 114 -6.16 -13.90 4.80
C VAL A 114 -6.72 -14.55 3.54
N LYS A 115 -7.88 -14.07 3.09
CA LYS A 115 -8.45 -14.41 1.78
C LYS A 115 -8.31 -13.23 0.85
N ALA A 116 -8.08 -13.50 -0.43
CA ALA A 116 -8.09 -12.49 -1.46
C ALA A 116 -8.88 -12.92 -2.70
N THR A 117 -9.51 -11.95 -3.34
CA THR A 117 -10.34 -12.09 -4.53
C THR A 117 -9.87 -11.13 -5.61
N ILE A 118 -10.06 -11.51 -6.87
CA ILE A 118 -9.82 -10.63 -8.00
C ILE A 118 -11.17 -10.09 -8.49
N ASN A 119 -11.27 -8.76 -8.60
CA ASN A 119 -12.54 -8.12 -8.97
C ASN A 119 -13.02 -8.42 -10.39
N ASN A 120 -12.14 -8.84 -11.31
CA ASN A 120 -12.51 -9.08 -12.70
C ASN A 120 -12.55 -10.57 -13.07
N SER A 121 -13.50 -11.31 -12.50
CA SER A 121 -13.94 -12.61 -13.02
C SER A 121 -15.21 -12.48 -13.89
N GLN A 122 -15.44 -11.34 -14.53
CA GLN A 122 -16.59 -11.14 -15.41
C GLN A 122 -16.32 -11.66 -16.82
N ARG A 123 -17.39 -12.12 -17.48
CA ARG A 123 -17.39 -12.73 -18.82
C ARG A 123 -17.25 -11.71 -19.96
N ASP A 124 -17.37 -10.40 -19.69
CA ASP A 124 -17.30 -9.38 -20.73
C ASP A 124 -15.86 -8.94 -21.00
N VAL A 125 -15.37 -9.37 -22.16
CA VAL A 125 -14.01 -9.15 -22.69
C VAL A 125 -13.75 -7.67 -23.02
N HIS A 126 -14.76 -6.79 -22.93
CA HIS A 126 -14.69 -5.44 -23.48
C HIS A 126 -14.70 -4.26 -22.49
N GLU A 127 -14.85 -4.45 -21.17
CA GLU A 127 -15.08 -3.28 -20.27
C GLU A 127 -14.20 -3.13 -19.00
N ALA A 128 -13.22 -3.98 -18.70
CA ALA A 128 -12.26 -3.65 -17.62
C ALA A 128 -10.87 -4.30 -17.77
N ASN A 129 -9.90 -3.57 -18.31
CA ASN A 129 -8.50 -4.02 -18.38
C ASN A 129 -7.75 -3.94 -17.03
N GLU A 130 -8.39 -3.49 -15.96
CA GLU A 130 -7.76 -3.28 -14.65
C GLU A 130 -8.09 -4.42 -13.67
N ARG A 131 -7.14 -5.34 -13.49
CA ARG A 131 -7.23 -6.36 -12.46
C ARG A 131 -6.82 -5.75 -11.12
N GLN A 132 -7.66 -5.96 -10.10
CA GLN A 132 -7.38 -5.53 -8.73
C GLN A 132 -7.52 -6.72 -7.77
N ILE A 133 -6.61 -6.80 -6.81
CA ILE A 133 -6.63 -7.80 -5.73
C ILE A 133 -7.27 -7.11 -4.52
N ALA A 134 -8.37 -7.66 -4.04
CA ALA A 134 -8.97 -7.29 -2.76
C ALA A 134 -8.67 -8.39 -1.74
N TYR A 135 -8.42 -8.03 -0.49
CA TYR A 135 -8.15 -8.99 0.58
C TYR A 135 -8.97 -8.68 1.85
N GLN A 136 -9.20 -9.73 2.62
CA GLN A 136 -9.88 -9.68 3.90
C GLN A 136 -9.15 -10.56 4.93
N LEU A 137 -9.10 -10.08 6.16
CA LEU A 137 -8.62 -10.81 7.31
C LEU A 137 -9.81 -11.51 7.99
N ILE A 138 -9.63 -12.79 8.31
CA ILE A 138 -10.69 -13.65 8.84
C ILE A 138 -10.21 -14.30 10.13
N LEU A 139 -10.99 -14.12 11.19
CA LEU A 139 -10.85 -14.83 12.46
C LEU A 139 -11.51 -16.21 12.35
N LYS A 140 -10.74 -17.27 12.62
CA LYS A 140 -11.19 -18.68 12.52
C LYS A 140 -11.56 -19.29 13.87
N THR A 141 -11.04 -18.74 14.96
CA THR A 141 -11.37 -19.18 16.32
C THR A 141 -12.49 -18.33 16.90
N LYS A 142 -13.36 -18.94 17.70
CA LYS A 142 -14.31 -18.18 18.51
C LYS A 142 -13.58 -17.26 19.49
N THR A 143 -14.18 -16.12 19.78
CA THR A 143 -13.68 -15.18 20.78
C THR A 143 -14.75 -14.89 21.82
N THR A 144 -14.34 -14.78 23.08
CA THR A 144 -15.22 -14.42 24.19
C THR A 144 -15.40 -12.91 24.32
N CYS A 145 -14.50 -12.12 23.74
CA CYS A 145 -14.55 -10.66 23.74
C CYS A 145 -14.20 -10.08 22.35
N PRO A 146 -14.75 -8.90 22.00
CA PRO A 146 -14.37 -8.23 20.76
C PRO A 146 -12.88 -7.90 20.70
N LEU A 147 -12.24 -8.17 19.57
CA LEU A 147 -10.83 -7.92 19.30
C LEU A 147 -10.70 -6.72 18.35
N ALA A 148 -10.33 -5.56 18.89
CA ALA A 148 -10.08 -4.37 18.10
C ALA A 148 -8.70 -4.46 17.43
N ILE A 149 -8.67 -4.86 16.16
CA ILE A 149 -7.43 -5.10 15.41
C ILE A 149 -7.17 -3.97 14.43
N HIS A 150 -5.97 -3.41 14.50
CA HIS A 150 -5.40 -2.65 13.39
C HIS A 150 -4.48 -3.56 12.60
N TYR A 151 -4.53 -3.50 11.27
CA TYR A 151 -3.68 -4.33 10.43
C TYR A 151 -3.36 -3.64 9.11
N PHE A 152 -2.21 -4.00 8.54
CA PHE A 152 -1.82 -3.59 7.19
C PHE A 152 -0.80 -4.53 6.59
N VAL A 153 -0.68 -4.45 5.26
CA VAL A 153 0.25 -5.26 4.48
C VAL A 153 1.49 -4.43 4.10
N LEU A 154 2.66 -5.03 4.26
CA LEU A 154 3.94 -4.52 3.80
C LEU A 154 4.60 -5.50 2.81
N LYS A 155 5.64 -5.00 2.14
CA LYS A 155 6.63 -5.83 1.46
C LYS A 155 7.22 -6.84 2.46
N GLY A 156 7.15 -8.12 2.11
CA GLY A 156 7.86 -9.18 2.84
C GLY A 156 9.38 -9.14 2.57
N PRO A 157 10.20 -9.74 3.44
CA PRO A 157 11.67 -9.73 3.33
C PRO A 157 12.19 -10.37 2.03
N PHE A 158 11.40 -11.27 1.43
CA PHE A 158 11.71 -11.96 0.17
C PHE A 158 10.73 -11.62 -0.96
N SER A 159 10.08 -10.45 -0.87
CA SER A 159 9.11 -10.00 -1.86
C SER A 159 9.59 -8.71 -2.52
N ASP A 160 9.43 -8.59 -3.84
CA ASP A 160 9.65 -7.33 -4.55
C ASP A 160 8.39 -6.48 -4.66
N MET A 161 7.31 -6.90 -4.00
CA MET A 161 6.02 -6.23 -4.03
C MET A 161 6.15 -4.78 -3.57
N LYS A 162 5.74 -3.86 -4.45
CA LYS A 162 5.54 -2.45 -4.10
C LYS A 162 4.14 -2.27 -3.53
N VAL A 163 4.04 -1.74 -2.31
CA VAL A 163 2.75 -1.52 -1.62
C VAL A 163 2.72 -0.13 -1.00
N ASN A 164 1.64 0.61 -1.27
CA ASN A 164 1.32 1.85 -0.59
C ASN A 164 0.61 1.52 0.72
N THR A 165 1.32 1.58 1.84
CA THR A 165 0.80 1.15 3.14
C THR A 165 -0.50 1.87 3.49
N LYS A 166 -1.55 1.09 3.80
CA LYS A 166 -2.82 1.60 4.30
C LYS A 166 -3.22 0.81 5.55
N ILE A 167 -3.47 1.54 6.63
CA ILE A 167 -3.88 0.96 7.91
C ILE A 167 -5.39 0.71 7.88
N TYR A 168 -5.77 -0.51 8.19
CA TYR A 168 -7.16 -0.93 8.35
C TYR A 168 -7.44 -1.18 9.83
N LYS A 169 -8.69 -0.97 10.24
CA LYS A 169 -9.19 -1.24 11.58
C LYS A 169 -10.47 -2.05 11.49
N HIS A 170 -10.59 -3.09 12.29
CA HIS A 170 -11.82 -3.86 12.42
C HIS A 170 -11.94 -4.46 13.83
N ASP A 171 -13.17 -4.46 14.36
CA ASP A 171 -13.49 -5.02 15.67
C ASP A 171 -14.07 -6.42 15.49
N PHE A 172 -13.23 -7.46 15.58
CA PHE A 172 -13.65 -8.84 15.36
C PHE A 172 -14.43 -9.39 16.56
N SER A 173 -15.52 -10.11 16.29
CA SER A 173 -16.35 -10.78 17.30
C SER A 173 -16.83 -12.14 16.81
N ASP A 174 -17.56 -12.89 17.63
CA ASP A 174 -18.17 -14.17 17.18
C ASP A 174 -19.28 -13.95 16.13
N ALA A 175 -19.89 -12.76 16.12
CA ALA A 175 -20.89 -12.38 15.12
C ALA A 175 -20.26 -11.80 13.84
N GLU A 176 -19.11 -11.12 13.97
CA GLU A 176 -18.38 -10.48 12.88
C GLU A 176 -16.93 -10.95 12.88
N ASN A 177 -16.66 -12.05 12.17
CA ASN A 177 -15.34 -12.68 12.13
C ASN A 177 -14.55 -12.35 10.85
N GLU A 178 -15.11 -11.57 9.93
CA GLU A 178 -14.48 -11.18 8.67
C GLU A 178 -14.40 -9.65 8.54
N SER A 179 -13.21 -9.13 8.27
CA SER A 179 -13.05 -7.71 7.95
C SER A 179 -13.68 -7.38 6.60
N LYS A 180 -14.02 -6.10 6.37
CA LYS A 180 -14.39 -5.61 5.04
C LYS A 180 -13.29 -5.90 4.00
N SER A 181 -13.70 -6.45 2.85
CA SER A 181 -12.83 -6.62 1.69
C SER A 181 -12.24 -5.28 1.25
N SER A 182 -10.92 -5.20 1.24
CA SER A 182 -10.16 -3.97 0.98
C SER A 182 -9.13 -4.21 -0.10
N LEU A 183 -8.91 -3.23 -0.97
CA LEU A 183 -7.92 -3.35 -2.04
C LEU A 183 -6.51 -3.50 -1.45
N LEU A 184 -5.76 -4.47 -1.98
CA LEU A 184 -4.33 -4.55 -1.80
C LEU A 184 -3.73 -3.34 -2.50
N PRO A 185 -3.08 -2.41 -1.77
CA PRO A 185 -2.73 -1.10 -2.31
C PRO A 185 -1.44 -1.19 -3.14
N LEU A 186 -1.54 -1.88 -4.28
CA LEU A 186 -0.51 -1.96 -5.31
C LEU A 186 -0.45 -0.64 -6.09
N PRO A 187 0.74 -0.23 -6.58
CA PRO A 187 0.91 1.06 -7.26
C PRO A 187 0.20 1.13 -8.62
N ASP A 188 0.14 0.00 -9.34
CA ASP A 188 -0.43 -0.07 -10.69
C ASP A 188 -0.90 -1.49 -11.06
N THR A 189 -1.60 -1.58 -12.20
CA THR A 189 -2.12 -2.83 -12.77
C THR A 189 -1.01 -3.77 -13.23
N ALA A 190 0.17 -3.26 -13.62
CA ALA A 190 1.29 -4.10 -14.07
C ALA A 190 1.88 -4.90 -12.89
N GLU A 191 2.00 -4.27 -11.72
CA GLU A 191 2.42 -4.92 -10.48
C GLU A 191 1.40 -5.97 -10.03
N CYS A 192 0.11 -5.66 -10.13
CA CYS A 192 -0.95 -6.63 -9.90
C CYS A 192 -0.81 -7.87 -10.79
N ASN A 193 -0.68 -7.67 -12.10
CA ASN A 193 -0.52 -8.77 -13.06
C ASN A 193 0.74 -9.61 -12.81
N ARG A 194 1.85 -8.97 -12.41
CA ARG A 194 3.10 -9.67 -12.04
C ARG A 194 2.88 -10.62 -10.86
N HIS A 195 2.18 -10.17 -9.83
CA HIS A 195 1.85 -11.00 -8.68
C HIS A 195 0.86 -12.11 -9.01
N LEU A 196 -0.12 -11.85 -9.87
CA LEU A 196 -1.06 -12.87 -10.35
C LEU A 196 -0.39 -13.96 -11.18
N ALA A 197 0.67 -13.63 -11.93
CA ALA A 197 1.47 -14.59 -12.69
C ALA A 197 2.42 -15.42 -11.81
N SER A 198 2.66 -15.01 -10.57
CA SER A 198 3.54 -15.71 -9.63
C SER A 198 2.83 -16.92 -9.02
N LYS A 199 3.60 -17.96 -8.67
CA LYS A 199 3.05 -19.19 -8.02
C LYS A 199 2.33 -18.88 -6.70
N ALA A 200 2.77 -17.84 -6.01
CA ALA A 200 2.15 -17.33 -4.81
C ALA A 200 2.53 -15.86 -4.58
N ILE A 201 1.72 -15.15 -3.81
CA ILE A 201 1.95 -13.74 -3.48
C ILE A 201 2.45 -13.65 -2.04
N ASN A 202 3.72 -13.24 -1.87
CA ASN A 202 4.37 -13.14 -0.57
C ASN A 202 4.25 -11.71 -0.04
N PHE A 203 3.83 -11.56 1.22
CA PHE A 203 3.66 -10.28 1.87
C PHE A 203 3.86 -10.41 3.38
N ARG A 204 4.13 -9.29 4.05
CA ARG A 204 4.16 -9.21 5.51
C ARG A 204 2.86 -8.59 5.99
N LEU A 205 2.14 -9.28 6.85
CA LEU A 205 1.01 -8.75 7.58
C LEU A 205 1.48 -8.31 8.96
N ILE A 206 1.22 -7.04 9.30
CA ILE A 206 1.41 -6.53 10.67
C ILE A 206 0.04 -6.35 11.28
N MET A 207 -0.12 -6.85 12.51
CA MET A 207 -1.35 -6.74 13.28
C MET A 207 -1.05 -6.15 14.65
N PHE A 208 -1.96 -5.30 15.12
CA PHE A 208 -1.93 -4.65 16.43
C PHE A 208 -3.25 -4.92 17.11
N LEU A 209 -3.22 -5.45 18.32
CA LEU A 209 -4.40 -5.58 19.15
C LEU A 209 -4.50 -4.34 20.03
N ALA A 210 -5.54 -3.53 19.82
CA ALA A 210 -5.81 -2.38 20.66
C ALA A 210 -6.22 -2.85 22.05
N SER A 211 -5.38 -2.54 23.03
CA SER A 211 -5.75 -2.66 24.44
C SER A 211 -6.77 -1.57 24.74
N LYS A 212 -7.98 -1.95 25.18
CA LYS A 212 -8.86 -1.01 25.90
C LYS A 212 -8.39 -0.88 27.34
#